data_AF-A0A6U9RNV1-F1
#
_entry.id   AF-A0A6U9RNV1-F1
#
_cell.length_a   1.000
_cell.length_b   1.000
_cell.length_c   1.000
_cell.angle_alpha   90.00
_cell.angle_beta   90.00
_cell.angle_gamma   90.00
#
_symmetry.space_group_name_H-M   'P 1'
#
loop_
_entity.id
_entity.type
_entity.pdbx_description
1 polymer ?
#
loop_
_entity_poly.entity_id
_entity_poly.type
_entity_poly.pdbx_seq_one_letter_code
_entity_poly.pdbx_strand_id
1 'polypeptide(L)'
;MRRIGNREPIYDPEKTFNYESCGPLSQKCLDFFINEECFYECDVNIGKFRRHQQCEETLPNGALEVIDIPIKASYCDSWYEACKDDQLCAGENGSIFDAECFNDDVTPHCRTVAEHYNGNPAEFCNKTFGSAFFYETNENNAYTMWFQKGAANPNDWVLPWVDYPERCGFHSQDDTAAVCSAALQPDQEKSYKDVAIAAIVLSCISIVLWVVMFGFVCNFPGCGNKKHFDPMT
;
A
#
# COMPACT_ATOMS: atom_id res chain seq x y z
N MET A 1 47.71 -18.16 1.12
CA MET A 1 47.01 -17.90 2.40
C MET A 1 45.85 -16.97 2.11
N ARG A 2 44.65 -17.30 2.60
CA ARG A 2 43.36 -16.62 2.33
C ARG A 2 43.36 -15.20 2.90
N ARG A 3 42.67 -14.26 2.23
CA ARG A 3 41.87 -13.24 2.89
C ARG A 3 40.42 -13.42 2.46
N ILE A 4 39.57 -13.55 3.45
CA ILE A 4 38.12 -13.73 3.40
C ILE A 4 37.50 -12.33 3.43
N GLY A 5 36.44 -12.12 2.64
CA GLY A 5 35.38 -11.15 2.96
C GLY A 5 35.49 -9.76 2.32
N ASN A 6 35.14 -9.65 1.03
CA ASN A 6 34.52 -8.45 0.47
C ASN A 6 33.17 -8.88 -0.10
N ARG A 7 32.12 -8.88 0.71
CA ARG A 7 30.74 -8.93 0.22
C ARG A 7 30.31 -7.47 0.13
N GLU A 8 30.10 -6.99 -1.10
CA GLU A 8 29.68 -5.61 -1.37
C GLU A 8 28.38 -5.27 -0.63
N PRO A 9 28.16 -3.99 -0.26
CA PRO A 9 26.93 -3.57 0.39
C PRO A 9 25.74 -3.83 -0.55
N ILE A 10 24.70 -4.48 -0.03
CA ILE A 10 23.46 -4.83 -0.76
C ILE A 10 22.58 -3.59 -1.08
N TYR A 11 23.05 -2.38 -0.79
CA TYR A 11 22.32 -1.13 -1.03
C TYR A 11 23.14 -0.19 -1.92
N ASP A 12 22.80 -0.15 -3.21
CA ASP A 12 23.24 0.89 -4.14
C ASP A 12 22.31 2.12 -3.96
N PRO A 13 22.82 3.27 -3.48
CA PRO A 13 22.01 4.47 -3.26
C PRO A 13 21.43 5.07 -4.56
N GLU A 14 21.87 4.63 -5.74
CA GLU A 14 21.29 5.03 -7.03
C GLU A 14 20.13 4.11 -7.49
N LYS A 15 19.96 2.94 -6.85
CA LYS A 15 18.92 1.94 -7.20
C LYS A 15 17.89 1.84 -6.09
N THR A 16 16.89 2.72 -6.16
CA THR A 16 15.73 2.66 -5.27
C THR A 16 14.72 1.66 -5.80
N PHE A 17 14.24 0.80 -4.90
CA PHE A 17 13.14 -0.11 -5.18
C PHE A 17 11.89 0.69 -5.59
N ASN A 18 11.23 0.30 -6.67
CA ASN A 18 10.01 0.94 -7.17
C ASN A 18 9.02 -0.11 -7.67
N TYR A 19 7.87 -0.24 -7.01
CA TYR A 19 6.77 -1.13 -7.42
C TYR A 19 6.29 -0.85 -8.86
N GLU A 20 6.43 0.39 -9.33
CA GLU A 20 5.98 0.85 -10.64
C GLU A 20 7.06 0.74 -11.74
N SER A 21 8.12 -0.05 -11.51
CA SER A 21 9.20 -0.24 -12.49
C SER A 21 8.69 -0.84 -13.82
N CYS A 22 7.55 -1.54 -13.79
CA CYS A 22 6.87 -2.09 -14.97
C CYS A 22 5.75 -1.21 -15.52
N GLY A 23 5.66 0.04 -15.05
CA GLY A 23 4.55 0.95 -15.32
C GLY A 23 3.70 1.20 -14.06
N PRO A 24 2.82 2.20 -14.11
CA PRO A 24 2.01 2.58 -12.95
C PRO A 24 1.02 1.46 -12.59
N LEU A 25 0.84 1.23 -11.30
CA LEU A 25 -0.18 0.31 -10.80
C LEU A 25 -1.56 0.99 -10.87
N SER A 26 -2.61 0.20 -11.08
CA SER A 26 -3.97 0.69 -10.87
C SER A 26 -4.14 1.16 -9.42
N GLN A 27 -4.94 2.22 -9.20
CA GLN A 27 -5.11 2.78 -7.85
C GLN A 27 -5.56 1.73 -6.83
N LYS A 28 -6.46 0.82 -7.24
CA LYS A 28 -6.93 -0.29 -6.38
C LYS A 28 -5.80 -1.20 -5.94
N CYS A 29 -4.79 -1.43 -6.77
CA CYS A 29 -3.62 -2.25 -6.45
C CYS A 29 -2.62 -1.47 -5.59
N LEU A 30 -2.33 -0.22 -5.99
CA LEU A 30 -1.42 0.67 -5.27
C LEU A 30 -1.85 0.88 -3.80
N ASP A 31 -3.15 1.01 -3.55
CA ASP A 31 -3.68 1.16 -2.19
C ASP A 31 -3.27 0.00 -1.25
N PHE A 32 -3.16 -1.23 -1.78
CA PHE A 32 -2.71 -2.37 -0.98
C PHE A 32 -1.20 -2.36 -0.71
N PHE A 33 -0.38 -1.99 -1.70
CA PHE A 33 1.07 -1.84 -1.50
C PHE A 33 1.39 -0.73 -0.50
N ILE A 34 0.62 0.36 -0.54
CA ILE A 34 0.67 1.43 0.47
C ILE A 34 0.32 0.89 1.87
N ASN A 35 -0.70 0.03 1.97
CA ASN A 35 -1.07 -0.57 3.25
C ASN A 35 0.02 -1.51 3.77
N GLU A 36 0.70 -2.25 2.89
CA GLU A 36 1.84 -3.10 3.27
C GLU A 36 2.99 -2.26 3.81
N GLU A 37 3.36 -1.17 3.13
CA GLU A 37 4.40 -0.25 3.60
C GLU A 37 4.02 0.35 4.97
N CYS A 38 2.78 0.79 5.14
CA CYS A 38 2.29 1.27 6.43
C CYS A 38 2.33 0.20 7.52
N PHE A 39 2.01 -1.05 7.18
CA PHE A 39 2.03 -2.16 8.12
C PHE A 39 3.46 -2.49 8.56
N TYR A 40 4.40 -2.57 7.61
CA TYR A 40 5.81 -2.84 7.86
C TYR A 40 6.50 -1.72 8.65
N GLU A 41 6.20 -0.45 8.36
CA GLU A 41 6.87 0.67 9.03
C GLU A 41 6.30 0.96 10.43
N CYS A 42 5.04 0.60 10.69
CA CYS A 42 4.34 1.15 11.87
C CYS A 42 3.59 0.17 12.75
N ASP A 43 3.19 -1.00 12.26
CA ASP A 43 2.47 -1.93 13.12
C ASP A 43 3.46 -2.61 14.07
N VAL A 44 3.46 -2.14 15.33
CA VAL A 44 4.35 -2.65 16.37
C VAL A 44 4.24 -4.16 16.57
N ASN A 45 3.15 -4.81 16.15
CA ASN A 45 2.95 -6.25 16.28
C ASN A 45 3.81 -7.08 15.33
N ILE A 46 4.31 -6.51 14.21
CA ILE A 46 5.24 -7.23 13.32
C ILE A 46 6.56 -7.54 14.01
N GLY A 47 6.91 -6.78 15.06
CA GLY A 47 8.15 -6.97 15.82
C GLY A 47 8.28 -8.37 16.43
N LYS A 48 7.16 -9.09 16.62
CA LYS A 48 7.14 -10.50 17.04
C LYS A 48 7.83 -11.44 16.03
N PHE A 49 7.88 -11.05 14.77
CA PHE A 49 8.32 -11.86 13.63
C PHE A 49 9.70 -11.45 13.10
N ARG A 50 10.48 -10.71 13.89
CA ARG A 50 11.84 -10.33 13.52
C ARG A 50 12.65 -11.60 13.24
N ARG A 51 13.28 -11.70 12.05
CA ARG A 51 14.14 -12.84 11.70
C ARG A 51 15.26 -13.00 12.73
N HIS A 52 15.90 -11.89 13.07
CA HIS A 52 17.01 -11.85 14.02
C HIS A 52 16.50 -11.65 15.44
N GLN A 53 16.47 -12.73 16.20
CA GLN A 53 15.95 -12.73 17.57
C GLN A 53 16.94 -12.05 18.55
N GLN A 54 18.23 -12.04 18.21
CA GLN A 54 19.30 -11.43 18.98
C GLN A 54 19.75 -10.13 18.33
N CYS A 55 20.07 -9.13 19.15
CA CYS A 55 20.43 -7.79 18.68
C CYS A 55 21.79 -7.70 17.97
N GLU A 56 22.66 -8.69 18.19
CA GLU A 56 23.97 -8.78 17.53
C GLU A 56 23.85 -9.29 16.08
N GLU A 57 22.69 -9.86 15.72
CA GLU A 57 22.43 -10.43 14.40
C GLU A 57 21.61 -9.50 13.49
N THR A 58 21.08 -8.39 14.02
CA THR A 58 20.31 -7.42 13.23
C THR A 58 21.17 -6.68 12.21
N LEU A 59 20.55 -6.24 11.11
CA LEU A 59 21.24 -5.52 10.05
C LEU A 59 21.96 -4.26 10.58
N PRO A 60 23.16 -3.92 10.09
CA PRO A 60 23.97 -2.80 10.61
C PRO A 60 23.30 -1.42 10.57
N ASN A 61 22.25 -1.27 9.76
CA ASN A 61 21.45 -0.04 9.60
C ASN A 61 20.19 -0.01 10.47
N GLY A 62 19.93 -1.03 11.29
CA GLY A 62 18.73 -1.12 12.12
C GLY A 62 17.46 -1.52 11.37
N ALA A 63 17.56 -1.91 10.09
CA ALA A 63 16.41 -2.39 9.33
C ALA A 63 15.88 -3.73 9.89
N LEU A 64 14.57 -3.82 10.01
CA LEU A 64 13.86 -4.98 10.55
C LEU A 64 13.58 -5.99 9.43
N GLU A 65 14.37 -7.04 9.33
CA GLU A 65 13.93 -8.18 8.52
C GLU A 65 12.89 -8.99 9.29
N VAL A 66 11.71 -9.19 8.69
CA VAL A 66 10.61 -10.00 9.24
C VAL A 66 10.42 -11.28 8.45
N ILE A 67 9.90 -12.32 9.09
CA ILE A 67 9.66 -13.63 8.49
C ILE A 67 8.41 -14.29 9.08
N ASP A 68 7.69 -15.03 8.25
CA ASP A 68 6.56 -15.89 8.66
C ASP A 68 5.43 -15.13 9.38
N ILE A 69 5.11 -13.90 8.94
CA ILE A 69 3.92 -13.19 9.42
C ILE A 69 2.68 -13.79 8.73
N PRO A 70 1.69 -14.33 9.47
CA PRO A 70 0.47 -14.86 8.89
C PRO A 70 -0.43 -13.71 8.42
N ILE A 71 -0.68 -13.60 7.12
CA ILE A 71 -1.61 -12.62 6.55
C ILE A 71 -2.95 -13.32 6.30
N LYS A 72 -4.02 -12.62 6.63
CA LYS A 72 -5.40 -13.11 6.42
C LYS A 72 -5.61 -13.53 4.98
N ALA A 73 -6.08 -14.76 4.79
CA ALA A 73 -6.52 -15.27 3.50
C ALA A 73 -7.43 -14.29 2.76
N SER A 74 -8.46 -13.77 3.43
CA SER A 74 -9.40 -12.82 2.85
C SER A 74 -8.77 -11.48 2.42
N TYR A 75 -7.74 -11.01 3.15
CA TYR A 75 -6.99 -9.81 2.79
C TYR A 75 -6.10 -10.08 1.56
N CYS A 76 -5.40 -11.21 1.56
CA CYS A 76 -4.58 -11.66 0.43
C CYS A 76 -5.40 -11.83 -0.86
N ASP A 77 -6.58 -12.45 -0.77
CA ASP A 77 -7.49 -12.62 -1.90
C ASP A 77 -7.91 -11.27 -2.48
N SER A 78 -8.22 -10.30 -1.61
CA SER A 78 -8.61 -8.95 -2.02
C SER A 78 -7.47 -8.18 -2.67
N TRP A 79 -6.26 -8.30 -2.12
CA TRP A 79 -5.06 -7.68 -2.67
C TRP A 79 -4.72 -8.25 -4.05
N TYR A 80 -4.69 -9.58 -4.15
CA TYR A 80 -4.44 -10.26 -5.42
C TYR A 80 -5.50 -9.87 -6.47
N GLU A 81 -6.78 -9.91 -6.13
CA GLU A 81 -7.86 -9.54 -7.07
C GLU A 81 -7.76 -8.07 -7.53
N ALA A 82 -7.30 -7.18 -6.65
CA ALA A 82 -7.05 -5.79 -7.03
C ALA A 82 -5.91 -5.66 -8.04
N CYS A 83 -4.84 -6.45 -7.87
CA CYS A 83 -3.60 -6.34 -8.63
C CYS A 83 -3.46 -7.29 -9.84
N LYS A 84 -4.29 -8.33 -9.98
CA LYS A 84 -4.05 -9.44 -10.93
C LYS A 84 -3.78 -9.04 -12.38
N ASP A 85 -4.35 -7.91 -12.82
CA ASP A 85 -4.23 -7.38 -14.19
C ASP A 85 -3.13 -6.31 -14.34
N ASP A 86 -2.56 -5.84 -13.23
CA ASP A 86 -1.44 -4.88 -13.21
C ASP A 86 -0.11 -5.59 -13.48
N GLN A 87 0.89 -4.84 -13.98
CA GLN A 87 2.22 -5.37 -14.25
C GLN A 87 3.16 -5.15 -13.06
N LEU A 88 3.87 -6.21 -12.67
CA LEU A 88 4.93 -6.15 -11.66
C LEU A 88 6.22 -6.78 -12.20
N CYS A 89 7.34 -6.33 -11.66
CA CYS A 89 8.58 -7.08 -11.76
C CYS A 89 8.64 -8.07 -10.60
N ALA A 90 8.84 -9.34 -10.92
CA ALA A 90 9.16 -10.36 -9.93
C ALA A 90 10.15 -11.36 -10.57
N GLY A 91 11.06 -11.90 -9.75
CA GLY A 91 11.93 -13.00 -10.16
C GLY A 91 11.14 -14.29 -10.40
N GLU A 92 11.79 -15.32 -10.92
CA GLU A 92 11.15 -16.63 -11.16
C GLU A 92 10.70 -17.32 -9.85
N ASN A 93 11.21 -16.88 -8.70
CA ASN A 93 10.74 -17.28 -7.37
C ASN A 93 9.45 -16.55 -6.92
N GLY A 94 9.00 -15.54 -7.68
CA GLY A 94 7.86 -14.69 -7.36
C GLY A 94 8.16 -13.53 -6.42
N SER A 95 9.42 -13.28 -6.06
CA SER A 95 9.82 -12.17 -5.20
C SER A 95 10.04 -10.90 -6.01
N ILE A 96 9.51 -9.77 -5.54
CA ILE A 96 9.80 -8.44 -6.09
C ILE A 96 11.20 -7.94 -5.69
N PHE A 97 11.81 -8.58 -4.69
CA PHE A 97 13.18 -8.30 -4.24
C PHE A 97 14.24 -9.10 -5.00
N ASP A 98 13.87 -9.76 -6.10
CA ASP A 98 14.87 -10.42 -6.93
C ASP A 98 15.80 -9.38 -7.60
N ALA A 99 17.08 -9.74 -7.75
CA ALA A 99 18.11 -8.85 -8.29
C ALA A 99 17.77 -8.34 -9.69
N GLU A 100 17.03 -9.13 -10.48
CA GLU A 100 16.57 -8.74 -11.80
C GLU A 100 15.65 -7.51 -11.81
N CYS A 101 14.94 -7.28 -10.70
CA CYS A 101 14.04 -6.12 -10.54
C CYS A 101 14.75 -4.83 -10.13
N PHE A 102 16.06 -4.88 -9.89
CA PHE A 102 16.91 -3.71 -9.61
C PHE A 102 17.88 -3.39 -10.76
N ASN A 103 17.74 -4.07 -11.90
CA ASN A 103 18.57 -3.83 -13.08
C ASN A 103 18.03 -2.67 -13.91
N ASP A 104 18.90 -2.08 -14.74
CA ASP A 104 18.56 -0.92 -15.58
C ASP A 104 17.55 -1.27 -16.68
N ASP A 105 17.38 -2.58 -16.99
CA ASP A 105 16.36 -3.11 -17.89
C ASP A 105 15.51 -4.18 -17.19
N VAL A 106 14.43 -3.74 -16.52
CA VAL A 106 13.45 -4.59 -15.84
C VAL A 106 12.44 -5.24 -16.79
N THR A 107 12.34 -4.74 -18.02
CA THR A 107 11.30 -5.10 -19.01
C THR A 107 11.12 -6.61 -19.21
N PRO A 108 12.19 -7.44 -19.28
CA PRO A 108 12.05 -8.89 -19.47
C PRO A 108 11.32 -9.62 -18.33
N HIS A 109 11.26 -9.00 -17.14
CA HIS A 109 10.66 -9.53 -15.93
C HIS A 109 9.29 -8.92 -15.61
N CYS A 110 8.83 -7.97 -16.44
CA CYS A 110 7.51 -7.37 -16.33
C CYS A 110 6.44 -8.30 -16.91
N ARG A 111 5.61 -8.85 -16.03
CA ARG A 111 4.43 -9.67 -16.37
C ARG A 111 3.27 -9.23 -15.52
N THR A 112 2.06 -9.63 -15.88
CA THR A 112 0.90 -9.40 -15.02
C THR A 112 1.08 -10.15 -13.70
N VAL A 113 0.50 -9.63 -12.62
CA VAL A 113 0.47 -10.35 -11.34
C VAL A 113 -0.15 -11.74 -11.50
N ALA A 114 -1.20 -11.89 -12.30
CA ALA A 114 -1.77 -13.20 -12.59
C ALA A 114 -0.77 -14.19 -13.21
N GLU A 115 0.11 -13.73 -14.10
CA GLU A 115 1.15 -14.57 -14.72
C GLU A 115 2.24 -14.98 -13.74
N HIS A 116 2.73 -14.06 -12.91
CA HIS A 116 3.78 -14.36 -11.92
C HIS A 116 3.34 -15.39 -10.88
N TYR A 117 2.08 -15.33 -10.46
CA TYR A 117 1.57 -16.16 -9.35
C TYR A 117 0.57 -17.22 -9.82
N ASN A 118 0.55 -17.55 -11.12
CA ASN A 118 -0.30 -18.60 -11.72
C ASN A 118 -1.79 -18.50 -11.34
N GLY A 119 -2.33 -17.28 -11.25
CA GLY A 119 -3.73 -17.11 -10.87
C GLY A 119 -4.04 -17.34 -9.38
N ASN A 120 -3.02 -17.50 -8.52
CA ASN A 120 -3.18 -17.99 -7.15
C ASN A 120 -2.86 -16.89 -6.09
N PRO A 121 -3.86 -16.43 -5.31
CA PRO A 121 -3.67 -15.40 -4.29
C PRO A 121 -2.77 -15.85 -3.12
N ALA A 122 -2.75 -17.15 -2.81
CA ALA A 122 -1.84 -17.68 -1.78
C ALA A 122 -0.39 -17.61 -2.25
N GLU A 123 -0.12 -17.92 -3.52
CA GLU A 123 1.22 -17.79 -4.10
C GLU A 123 1.68 -16.34 -4.12
N PHE A 124 0.78 -15.40 -4.44
CA PHE A 124 1.05 -13.96 -4.37
C PHE A 124 1.53 -13.56 -2.98
N CYS A 125 0.70 -13.73 -1.94
CA CYS A 125 1.08 -13.36 -0.58
C CYS A 125 2.31 -14.09 -0.05
N ASN A 126 2.49 -15.37 -0.37
CA ASN A 126 3.61 -16.17 0.11
C ASN A 126 4.97 -15.78 -0.49
N LYS A 127 4.99 -15.08 -1.63
CA LYS A 127 6.21 -14.92 -2.44
C LYS A 127 6.58 -13.49 -2.75
N THR A 128 5.60 -12.59 -2.93
CA THR A 128 5.84 -11.21 -3.37
C THR A 128 6.92 -10.52 -2.54
N PHE A 129 6.88 -10.69 -1.22
CA PHE A 129 7.85 -10.13 -0.27
C PHE A 129 8.82 -11.19 0.28
N GLY A 130 9.20 -12.15 -0.57
CA GLY A 130 10.12 -13.22 -0.20
C GLY A 130 9.52 -14.16 0.85
N SER A 131 10.04 -14.11 2.08
CA SER A 131 9.58 -14.97 3.20
C SER A 131 8.88 -14.16 4.32
N ALA A 132 8.62 -12.88 4.09
CA ALA A 132 8.03 -12.01 5.10
C ALA A 132 6.62 -12.46 5.51
N PHE A 133 5.82 -12.89 4.53
CA PHE A 133 4.40 -13.17 4.70
C PHE A 133 4.06 -14.59 4.27
N PHE A 134 3.04 -15.17 4.90
CA PHE A 134 2.37 -16.35 4.38
C PHE A 134 0.85 -16.24 4.48
N TYR A 135 0.15 -16.92 3.58
CA TYR A 135 -1.29 -17.00 3.48
C TYR A 135 -1.86 -17.89 4.59
N GLU A 136 -2.61 -17.32 5.53
CA GLU A 136 -3.22 -18.03 6.65
C GLU A 136 -4.74 -18.09 6.52
N THR A 137 -5.26 -19.33 6.46
CA THR A 137 -6.69 -19.62 6.35
C THR A 137 -7.46 -19.43 7.65
N ASN A 138 -6.80 -19.58 8.79
CA ASN A 138 -7.38 -19.28 10.09
C ASN A 138 -7.30 -17.78 10.36
N GLU A 139 -8.35 -17.09 9.95
CA GLU A 139 -8.51 -15.64 10.12
C GLU A 139 -8.26 -15.14 11.54
N ASN A 140 -8.55 -15.93 12.59
CA ASN A 140 -8.33 -15.48 13.97
C ASN A 140 -6.85 -15.45 14.37
N ASN A 141 -5.98 -16.11 13.60
CA ASN A 141 -4.55 -16.22 13.84
C ASN A 141 -3.73 -15.40 12.83
N ALA A 142 -4.36 -14.47 12.11
CA ALA A 142 -3.75 -13.79 10.98
C ALA A 142 -3.95 -12.26 11.03
N TYR A 143 -2.94 -11.56 10.53
CA TYR A 143 -2.80 -10.12 10.48
C TYR A 143 -3.55 -9.53 9.28
N THR A 144 -4.08 -8.32 9.47
CA THR A 144 -4.52 -7.43 8.38
C THR A 144 -3.56 -6.26 8.27
N MET A 145 -3.25 -5.79 7.06
CA MET A 145 -2.40 -4.62 6.86
C MET A 145 -3.19 -3.30 6.85
N TRP A 146 -4.52 -3.39 7.00
CA TRP A 146 -5.39 -2.22 7.00
C TRP A 146 -6.43 -2.28 8.13
N PHE A 147 -6.66 -1.13 8.75
CA PHE A 147 -7.74 -0.87 9.70
C PHE A 147 -8.05 0.63 9.75
N GLN A 148 -9.23 0.98 10.28
CA GLN A 148 -9.67 2.38 10.34
C GLN A 148 -8.82 3.20 11.31
N LYS A 149 -8.38 4.41 10.89
CA LYS A 149 -7.69 5.37 11.76
C LYS A 149 -8.50 5.65 13.03
N GLY A 150 -7.85 5.51 14.18
CA GLY A 150 -8.46 5.76 15.49
C GLY A 150 -9.32 4.61 16.03
N ALA A 151 -9.48 3.53 15.26
CA ALA A 151 -9.95 2.26 15.81
C ALA A 151 -8.82 1.56 16.58
N ALA A 152 -9.18 0.63 17.46
CA ALA A 152 -8.20 -0.27 18.05
C ALA A 152 -7.52 -1.11 16.96
N ASN A 153 -6.20 -1.32 17.08
CA ASN A 153 -5.47 -2.14 16.12
C ASN A 153 -5.95 -3.60 16.25
N PRO A 154 -6.53 -4.20 15.19
CA PRO A 154 -6.98 -5.60 15.24
C PRO A 154 -5.83 -6.60 15.44
N ASN A 155 -4.60 -6.21 15.12
CA ASN A 155 -3.42 -7.07 15.21
C ASN A 155 -2.87 -7.22 16.64
N ASP A 156 -3.30 -6.36 17.59
CA ASP A 156 -2.86 -6.41 19.00
C ASP A 156 -3.17 -7.76 19.66
N TRP A 157 -4.22 -8.43 19.19
CA TRP A 157 -4.73 -9.68 19.74
C TRP A 157 -4.45 -10.90 18.87
N VAL A 158 -3.70 -10.73 17.78
CA VAL A 158 -3.31 -11.83 16.90
C VAL A 158 -2.08 -12.51 17.48
N LEU A 159 -2.19 -13.83 17.68
CA LEU A 159 -1.13 -14.70 18.22
C LEU A 159 -0.52 -14.14 19.53
N PRO A 160 -1.32 -13.91 20.60
CA PRO A 160 -0.84 -13.34 21.85
C PRO A 160 0.17 -14.22 22.61
N TRP A 161 0.39 -15.45 22.15
CA TRP A 161 1.37 -16.40 22.68
C TRP A 161 2.73 -16.34 21.98
N VAL A 162 2.89 -15.52 20.94
CA VAL A 162 4.19 -15.27 20.31
C VAL A 162 4.83 -14.08 21.03
N ASP A 163 5.93 -14.36 21.73
CA ASP A 163 6.67 -13.34 22.47
C ASP A 163 7.46 -12.43 21.53
N TYR A 164 7.63 -11.17 21.94
CA TYR A 164 8.57 -10.29 21.27
C TYR A 164 10.02 -10.76 21.51
N PRO A 165 10.88 -10.70 20.47
CA PRO A 165 12.31 -10.91 20.63
C PRO A 165 12.96 -9.85 21.54
N GLU A 166 14.24 -10.04 21.84
CA GLU A 166 15.02 -9.09 22.63
C GLU A 166 14.88 -7.66 22.09
N ARG A 167 14.74 -6.69 23.01
CA ARG A 167 14.68 -5.27 22.67
C ARG A 167 16.09 -4.75 22.39
N CYS A 168 16.35 -4.43 21.14
CA CYS A 168 17.64 -3.90 20.70
C CYS A 168 17.71 -2.39 20.93
N GLY A 169 18.85 -1.92 21.44
CA GLY A 169 19.07 -0.52 21.82
C GLY A 169 19.04 0.50 20.66
N PHE A 170 18.84 0.03 19.42
CA PHE A 170 18.63 0.87 18.24
C PHE A 170 17.16 1.26 18.03
N HIS A 171 16.21 0.60 18.71
CA HIS A 171 14.82 1.02 18.76
C HIS A 171 14.62 1.84 20.03
N SER A 172 14.48 3.15 19.87
CA SER A 172 14.25 4.02 21.02
C SER A 172 12.90 3.66 21.66
N GLN A 173 12.81 3.76 22.98
CA GLN A 173 11.62 3.33 23.74
C GLN A 173 10.36 4.15 23.41
N ASP A 174 10.46 5.19 22.58
CA ASP A 174 9.38 6.12 22.21
C ASP A 174 8.70 5.80 20.87
N ASP A 175 9.12 4.75 20.14
CA ASP A 175 8.57 4.44 18.81
C ASP A 175 7.20 3.74 18.86
N THR A 176 6.67 3.47 20.07
CA THR A 176 5.36 2.80 20.29
C THR A 176 4.13 3.58 19.82
N ALA A 177 4.30 4.79 19.25
CA ALA A 177 3.21 5.60 18.72
C ALA A 177 3.57 6.42 17.46
N ALA A 178 4.74 6.23 16.86
CA ALA A 178 5.23 7.11 15.79
C ALA A 178 4.77 6.64 14.39
N VAL A 179 3.62 7.17 13.98
CA VAL A 179 3.25 7.51 12.59
C VAL A 179 2.78 6.41 11.63
N CYS A 180 1.82 5.56 12.00
CA CYS A 180 0.76 5.16 11.04
C CYS A 180 -0.63 5.34 11.64
N SER A 181 -0.92 6.57 12.07
CA SER A 181 -2.33 6.95 12.16
C SER A 181 -2.84 7.20 10.76
N ALA A 182 -3.50 6.18 10.18
CA ALA A 182 -3.98 6.07 8.80
C ALA A 182 -2.82 5.69 7.86
N ALA A 183 -2.89 4.55 7.16
CA ALA A 183 -3.43 4.57 5.81
C ALA A 183 -3.26 5.96 5.19
N LEU A 184 -2.43 6.07 4.17
CA LEU A 184 -2.48 7.19 3.22
C LEU A 184 -3.86 7.18 2.52
N GLN A 185 -4.93 7.39 3.28
CA GLN A 185 -6.23 7.75 2.76
C GLN A 185 -6.23 9.26 2.63
N PRO A 186 -6.65 9.75 1.45
CA PRO A 186 -6.49 11.12 1.05
C PRO A 186 -7.21 12.05 2.03
N ASP A 187 -6.44 12.83 2.76
CA ASP A 187 -6.82 14.21 3.03
C ASP A 187 -7.04 15.02 1.72
N GLN A 188 -6.76 14.43 0.55
CA GLN A 188 -7.06 14.95 -0.80
C GLN A 188 -8.55 14.91 -1.22
N GLU A 189 -9.48 14.27 -0.49
CA GLU A 189 -10.92 14.43 -0.85
C GLU A 189 -11.40 15.88 -0.63
N LYS A 190 -10.66 16.67 0.16
CA LYS A 190 -10.93 18.09 0.34
C LYS A 190 -10.49 18.93 -0.88
N SER A 191 -9.43 18.51 -1.57
CA SER A 191 -8.88 19.24 -2.73
C SER A 191 -9.76 19.12 -3.98
N TYR A 192 -10.36 17.95 -4.24
CA TYR A 192 -11.23 17.77 -5.42
C TYR A 192 -12.56 18.54 -5.32
N LYS A 193 -13.13 18.69 -4.12
CA LYS A 193 -14.37 19.48 -3.94
C LYS A 193 -14.10 20.97 -4.12
N ASP A 194 -12.98 21.47 -3.64
CA ASP A 194 -12.63 22.89 -3.77
C ASP A 194 -12.21 23.25 -5.21
N VAL A 195 -11.52 22.35 -5.93
CA VAL A 195 -11.19 22.53 -7.36
C VAL A 195 -12.42 22.41 -8.25
N ALA A 196 -13.33 21.46 -7.98
CA ALA A 196 -14.59 21.33 -8.72
C ALA A 196 -15.52 22.53 -8.48
N ILE A 197 -15.63 23.03 -7.25
CA ILE A 197 -16.39 24.25 -6.93
C ILE A 197 -15.75 25.47 -7.59
N ALA A 198 -14.43 25.62 -7.55
CA ALA A 198 -13.74 26.71 -8.23
C ALA A 198 -13.93 26.68 -9.75
N ALA A 199 -13.87 25.50 -10.38
CA ALA A 199 -14.12 25.33 -11.82
C ALA A 199 -15.58 25.66 -12.20
N ILE A 200 -16.56 25.24 -11.39
CA ILE A 200 -17.97 25.58 -11.58
C ILE A 200 -18.17 27.09 -11.41
N VAL A 201 -17.62 27.71 -10.38
CA VAL A 201 -17.73 29.15 -10.12
C VAL A 201 -17.06 29.98 -11.24
N LEU A 202 -15.89 29.58 -11.72
CA LEU A 202 -15.20 30.22 -12.84
C LEU A 202 -15.99 30.08 -14.16
N SER A 203 -16.62 28.93 -14.40
CA SER A 203 -17.50 28.73 -15.55
C SER A 203 -18.77 29.59 -15.46
N CYS A 204 -19.36 29.75 -14.27
CA CYS A 204 -20.52 30.60 -14.06
C CYS A 204 -20.19 32.10 -14.18
N ILE A 205 -19.04 32.55 -13.67
CA ILE A 205 -18.61 33.95 -13.76
C ILE A 205 -18.32 34.34 -15.21
N SER A 206 -17.69 33.46 -15.99
CA SER A 206 -17.44 33.70 -17.41
C SER A 206 -18.73 33.71 -18.25
N ILE A 207 -19.71 32.88 -17.92
CA ILE A 207 -21.06 32.91 -18.54
C ILE A 207 -21.79 34.22 -18.18
N VAL A 208 -21.75 34.66 -16.91
CA VAL A 208 -22.40 35.92 -16.48
C VAL A 208 -21.72 37.13 -17.14
N LEU A 209 -20.39 37.16 -17.20
CA LEU A 209 -19.65 38.23 -17.90
C LEU A 209 -19.94 38.24 -19.40
N TRP A 210 -20.09 37.07 -20.04
CA TRP A 210 -20.51 37.00 -21.44
C TRP A 210 -21.95 37.50 -21.66
N VAL A 211 -22.89 37.13 -20.78
CA VAL A 211 -24.30 37.60 -20.86
C VAL A 211 -24.40 39.12 -20.65
N VAL A 212 -23.61 39.68 -19.72
CA VAL A 212 -23.60 41.12 -19.43
C VAL A 212 -22.87 41.93 -20.50
N MET A 213 -21.80 41.40 -21.10
CA MET A 213 -20.99 42.11 -22.10
C MET A 213 -21.54 41.98 -23.53
N PHE A 214 -22.24 40.89 -23.86
CA PHE A 214 -22.67 40.60 -25.24
C PHE A 214 -24.17 40.42 -25.43
N GLY A 215 -25.01 40.61 -24.41
CA GLY A 215 -26.45 40.81 -24.57
C GLY A 215 -27.13 39.75 -25.46
N PHE A 216 -26.93 38.47 -25.15
CA PHE A 216 -27.67 37.38 -25.81
C PHE A 216 -28.74 36.82 -24.88
N VAL A 217 -30.00 36.98 -25.29
CA VAL A 217 -31.15 36.26 -24.74
C VAL A 217 -31.01 34.79 -25.15
N CYS A 218 -30.49 33.94 -24.27
CA CYS A 218 -30.54 32.49 -24.48
C CYS A 218 -31.92 31.95 -24.12
N ASN A 219 -32.74 31.69 -25.14
CA ASN A 219 -33.93 30.86 -25.03
C ASN A 219 -33.49 29.38 -25.08
N PHE A 220 -33.43 28.69 -23.94
CA PHE A 220 -33.19 27.24 -23.88
C PHE A 220 -34.53 26.49 -23.75
N PRO A 221 -34.88 25.58 -24.68
CA PRO A 221 -36.00 24.66 -24.50
C PRO A 221 -35.52 23.46 -23.67
N GLY A 222 -36.12 23.17 -22.52
CA GLY A 222 -35.91 21.85 -21.90
C GLY A 222 -36.21 21.61 -20.43
N CYS A 223 -36.37 22.63 -19.56
CA CYS A 223 -36.72 22.37 -18.16
C CYS A 223 -38.24 22.51 -17.93
N GLY A 224 -38.96 21.43 -18.21
CA GLY A 224 -40.38 21.28 -17.90
C GLY A 224 -40.63 20.74 -16.49
N ASN A 225 -41.38 21.54 -15.72
CA ASN A 225 -42.33 21.17 -14.67
C ASN A 225 -41.83 20.63 -13.32
N LYS A 226 -41.89 21.55 -12.35
CA LYS A 226 -42.12 21.30 -10.92
C LYS A 226 -43.30 20.34 -10.72
N LYS A 227 -43.11 19.32 -9.88
CA LYS A 227 -44.21 18.69 -9.13
C LYS A 227 -43.98 18.92 -7.65
N HIS A 228 -44.99 19.53 -7.03
CA HIS A 228 -45.21 19.62 -5.59
C HIS A 228 -45.10 18.25 -4.91
N PHE A 229 -44.48 18.22 -3.73
CA PHE A 229 -44.80 17.26 -2.68
C PHE A 229 -44.92 18.04 -1.37
N ASP A 230 -46.12 18.02 -0.80
CA ASP A 230 -46.44 18.52 0.54
C ASP A 230 -45.89 17.58 1.63
N PRO A 231 -45.66 18.08 2.86
CA PRO A 231 -45.18 17.28 3.98
C PRO A 231 -46.33 16.64 4.78
N MET A 232 -46.14 15.39 5.18
CA MET A 232 -46.77 14.71 6.33
C MET A 232 -45.59 14.06 7.07
N THR A 233 -45.31 14.25 8.36
CA THR A 233 -46.04 14.62 9.57
C THR A 233 -45.11 15.37 10.51
#